data_AF-A0A401IWL6-F1
#
_entry.id   AF-A0A401IWL6-F1
#
_cell.length_a   1.000
_cell.length_b   1.000
_cell.length_c   1.000
_cell.angle_alpha   90.00
_cell.angle_beta   90.00
_cell.angle_gamma   90.00
#
_symmetry.space_group_name_H-M   'P 1'
#
loop_
_entity.id
_entity.type
_entity.pdbx_description
1 polymer ?
#
loop_
_entity_poly.entity_id
_entity_poly.type
_entity_poly.pdbx_seq_one_letter_code
_entity_poly.pdbx_strand_id
1 'polypeptide(L)'
;MCSEPLGDFFGLGGRRPEFRSPHTACWRGYVGTWEVIDERLYLTQLKGWLKSGEEATLETVFPGYGERVFAHWFTDTVRLPQGKQLKYVHMGYGSTYERDLFLRFSKGELIERSVRENGTGEPDAPEGYGIAALTTLGNRSSES
;
A
#
# COMPACT_ATOMS: atom_id res chain seq x y z
N MET A 1 -0.30 -4.14 0.97
CA MET A 1 -1.67 -3.94 0.46
C MET A 1 -1.64 -3.75 -1.04
N CYS A 2 -2.29 -4.64 -1.78
CA CYS A 2 -2.36 -4.60 -3.25
C CYS A 2 -3.68 -3.96 -3.74
N SER A 3 -3.91 -2.71 -3.34
CA SER A 3 -5.07 -1.89 -3.73
C SER A 3 -4.72 -0.42 -3.48
N GLU A 4 -5.48 0.52 -4.04
CA GLU A 4 -5.21 1.96 -3.98
C GLU A 4 -6.41 2.78 -3.48
N PRO A 5 -6.91 2.59 -2.24
CA PRO A 5 -8.13 3.27 -1.77
C PRO A 5 -8.03 4.80 -1.78
N LEU A 6 -6.83 5.36 -1.58
CA LEU A 6 -6.64 6.82 -1.68
C LEU A 6 -6.69 7.31 -3.14
N GLY A 7 -6.30 6.46 -4.09
CA GLY A 7 -6.49 6.72 -5.52
C GLY A 7 -7.98 6.79 -5.87
N ASP A 8 -8.78 5.84 -5.36
CA ASP A 8 -10.24 5.84 -5.54
C ASP A 8 -10.87 7.11 -4.96
N PHE A 9 -10.46 7.53 -3.76
CA PHE A 9 -10.92 8.78 -3.14
C PHE A 9 -10.73 9.99 -4.06
N PHE A 10 -9.55 10.11 -4.68
CA PHE A 10 -9.28 11.19 -5.63
C PHE A 10 -10.13 11.07 -6.90
N GLY A 11 -10.34 9.86 -7.41
CA GLY A 11 -11.20 9.60 -8.57
C GLY A 11 -12.66 9.94 -8.32
N LEU A 12 -13.13 9.80 -7.08
CA LEU A 12 -14.47 10.14 -6.62
C LEU A 12 -14.66 11.66 -6.34
N GLY A 13 -13.68 12.49 -6.67
CA GLY A 13 -13.74 13.95 -6.49
C GLY A 13 -13.20 14.44 -5.14
N GLY A 14 -12.56 13.56 -4.37
CA GLY A 14 -11.83 13.95 -3.17
C GLY A 14 -10.69 14.92 -3.46
N ARG A 15 -10.34 15.74 -2.46
CA ARG A 15 -9.22 16.69 -2.56
C ARG A 15 -7.94 15.95 -2.93
N ARG A 16 -7.31 16.34 -4.03
CA ARG A 16 -6.05 15.75 -4.50
C ARG A 16 -4.95 16.83 -4.53
N PRO A 17 -4.08 16.88 -3.51
CA PRO A 17 -2.87 17.69 -3.56
C PRO A 17 -1.97 17.31 -4.74
N GLU A 18 -1.16 18.26 -5.19
CA GLU A 18 -0.16 18.00 -6.23
C GLU A 18 1.04 17.25 -5.65
N PHE A 19 0.97 15.91 -5.66
CA PHE A 19 2.09 15.07 -5.27
C PHE A 19 3.22 15.14 -6.30
N ARG A 20 4.45 15.14 -5.80
CA ARG A 20 5.68 14.95 -6.55
C ARG A 20 6.01 13.46 -6.59
N SER A 21 6.14 12.89 -7.78
CA SER A 21 6.67 11.53 -7.94
C SER A 21 8.19 11.57 -7.73
N PRO A 22 8.74 10.95 -6.67
CA PRO A 22 10.18 11.03 -6.41
C PRO A 22 10.98 10.25 -7.46
N HIS A 23 10.48 9.09 -7.92
CA HIS A 23 11.10 8.24 -8.93
C HIS A 23 10.05 7.45 -9.73
N THR A 24 10.46 6.78 -10.81
CA THR A 24 9.59 5.98 -11.70
C THR A 24 8.93 4.79 -11.04
N ALA A 25 9.33 4.46 -9.82
CA ALA A 25 8.85 3.28 -9.15
C ALA A 25 7.66 3.59 -8.20
N CYS A 26 7.42 4.88 -7.89
CA CYS A 26 6.24 5.35 -7.16
C CYS A 26 5.60 6.55 -7.88
N TRP A 27 5.00 6.30 -9.05
CA TRP A 27 4.39 7.35 -9.88
C TRP A 27 3.29 8.16 -9.17
N ARG A 28 2.63 7.58 -8.18
CA ARG A 28 1.60 8.26 -7.39
C ARG A 28 2.16 9.34 -6.44
N GLY A 29 3.45 9.29 -6.11
CA GLY A 29 4.11 10.30 -5.26
C GLY A 29 3.78 10.21 -3.77
N TYR A 30 3.05 9.19 -3.33
CA TYR A 30 2.73 8.96 -1.92
C TYR A 30 2.65 7.48 -1.55
N VAL A 31 2.73 7.22 -0.26
CA VAL A 31 2.53 5.93 0.41
C VAL A 31 1.57 6.13 1.58
N GLY A 32 0.45 5.42 1.56
CA GLY A 32 -0.47 5.37 2.69
C GLY A 32 -0.23 4.13 3.55
N THR A 33 -0.24 4.30 4.88
CA THR A 33 -0.32 3.19 5.83
C THR A 33 -1.78 3.01 6.22
N TRP A 34 -2.25 1.77 6.12
CA TRP A 34 -3.65 1.43 6.35
C TRP A 34 -3.75 0.36 7.44
N GLU A 35 -4.78 0.49 8.26
CA GLU A 35 -5.06 -0.43 9.36
C GLU A 35 -6.53 -0.82 9.37
N VAL A 36 -6.80 -2.06 9.77
CA VAL A 36 -8.16 -2.51 10.07
C VAL A 36 -8.31 -2.51 11.58
N ILE A 37 -9.16 -1.62 12.10
CA ILE A 37 -9.44 -1.46 13.54
C ILE A 37 -10.94 -1.64 13.71
N ASP A 38 -11.36 -2.56 14.58
CA ASP A 38 -12.77 -2.88 14.81
C ASP A 38 -13.56 -3.08 13.50
N GLU A 39 -12.98 -3.89 12.61
CA GLU A 39 -13.54 -4.23 11.29
C GLU A 39 -13.72 -3.04 10.34
N ARG A 40 -13.06 -1.91 10.60
CA ARG A 40 -13.09 -0.73 9.74
C ARG A 40 -11.72 -0.39 9.20
N LEU A 41 -11.66 -0.03 7.92
CA LEU A 41 -10.43 0.39 7.25
C LEU A 41 -10.14 1.87 7.56
N TYR A 42 -8.96 2.14 8.10
CA TYR A 42 -8.46 3.48 8.36
C TYR A 42 -7.15 3.74 7.63
N LEU A 43 -7.00 4.94 7.09
CA LEU A 43 -5.70 5.50 6.73
C LEU A 43 -5.11 6.13 7.99
N THR A 44 -3.99 5.61 8.49
CA THR A 44 -3.35 6.07 9.74
C THR A 44 -2.08 6.88 9.49
N GLN A 45 -1.52 6.80 8.29
CA GLN A 45 -0.36 7.61 7.92
C GLN A 45 -0.36 7.88 6.41
N LEU A 46 0.08 9.07 6.04
CA LEU A 46 0.42 9.41 4.66
C LEU A 46 1.86 9.91 4.65
N LYS A 47 2.67 9.37 3.74
CA LYS A 47 4.02 9.85 3.46
C LYS A 47 4.14 10.17 1.98
N GLY A 48 4.73 11.29 1.65
CA GLY A 48 4.93 11.73 0.28
C GLY A 48 5.47 13.14 0.26
N TRP A 49 5.77 13.64 -0.93
CA TRP A 49 6.22 15.02 -1.12
C TRP A 49 5.24 15.73 -2.04
N LEU A 50 4.87 16.96 -1.69
CA LEU A 50 4.11 17.84 -2.56
C LEU A 50 5.06 18.53 -3.54
N LYS A 51 4.51 19.04 -4.66
CA LYS A 51 5.29 19.86 -5.59
C LYS A 51 5.78 21.18 -4.97
N SER A 52 5.12 21.67 -3.92
CA SER A 52 5.59 22.82 -3.13
C SER A 52 6.90 22.54 -2.39
N GLY A 53 7.29 21.27 -2.25
CA GLY A 53 8.46 20.84 -1.47
C GLY A 53 8.13 20.46 -0.03
N GLU A 54 6.88 20.62 0.41
CA GLU A 54 6.41 20.19 1.72
C GLU A 54 6.13 18.68 1.75
N GLU A 55 6.23 18.07 2.93
CA GLU A 55 5.79 16.70 3.14
C GLU A 55 4.26 16.62 3.14
N ALA A 56 3.73 15.59 2.47
CA ALA A 56 2.31 15.29 2.51
C ALA A 56 1.94 14.55 3.80
N THR A 57 0.93 15.05 4.50
CA THR A 57 0.34 14.45 5.71
C THR A 57 -1.14 14.15 5.50
N LEU A 58 -1.80 13.50 6.46
CA LEU A 58 -3.24 13.29 6.40
C LEU A 58 -4.01 14.61 6.25
N GLU A 59 -3.62 15.64 6.99
CA GLU A 59 -4.21 17.00 6.92
C GLU A 59 -4.14 17.63 5.52
N THR A 60 -3.12 17.29 4.72
CA THR A 60 -3.00 17.84 3.34
C THR A 60 -4.13 17.36 2.43
N VAL A 61 -4.66 16.15 2.69
CA VAL A 61 -5.75 15.53 1.92
C VAL A 61 -7.10 15.65 2.64
N PHE A 62 -7.10 15.49 3.96
CA PHE A 62 -8.27 15.46 4.84
C PHE A 62 -8.12 16.50 5.96
N PRO A 63 -8.40 17.78 5.68
CA PRO A 63 -8.31 18.84 6.69
C PRO A 63 -9.18 18.55 7.91
N GLY A 64 -8.60 18.63 9.11
CA GLY A 64 -9.23 18.33 10.38
C GLY A 64 -9.16 16.86 10.81
N TYR A 65 -8.48 15.99 10.04
CA TYR A 65 -8.36 14.55 10.31
C TYR A 65 -6.89 14.07 10.29
N GLY A 66 -6.03 14.75 11.05
CA GLY A 66 -4.59 14.46 11.12
C GLY A 66 -4.17 13.14 11.78
N GLU A 67 -5.02 12.51 12.58
CA GLU A 67 -4.68 11.27 13.31
C GLU A 67 -5.00 10.00 12.52
N ARG A 68 -6.22 9.91 11.98
CA ARG A 68 -6.70 8.79 11.16
C ARG A 68 -7.94 9.19 10.38
N VAL A 69 -8.16 8.52 9.26
CA VAL A 69 -9.33 8.75 8.40
C VAL A 69 -10.05 7.44 8.12
N PHE A 70 -11.34 7.37 8.47
CA PHE A 70 -12.17 6.22 8.11
C PHE A 70 -12.43 6.20 6.60
N ALA A 71 -12.07 5.10 5.95
CA ALA A 71 -12.14 4.93 4.50
C ALA A 71 -13.56 4.62 4.00
N HIS A 72 -14.55 5.42 4.40
CA HIS A 72 -15.98 5.16 4.12
C HIS A 72 -16.32 5.10 2.62
N TRP A 73 -15.44 5.62 1.77
CA TRP A 73 -15.58 5.59 0.31
C TRP A 73 -15.16 4.26 -0.32
N PHE A 74 -14.36 3.44 0.38
CA PHE A 74 -13.72 2.27 -0.21
C PHE A 74 -14.65 1.05 -0.22
N THR A 75 -14.87 0.46 -1.40
CA THR A 75 -15.67 -0.77 -1.59
C THR A 75 -14.98 -1.65 -2.61
N ASP A 76 -14.11 -2.53 -2.15
CA ASP A 76 -13.43 -3.52 -2.99
C ASP A 76 -12.78 -4.62 -2.13
N THR A 77 -12.15 -5.60 -2.76
CA THR A 77 -11.33 -6.62 -2.12
C THR A 77 -9.86 -6.25 -2.15
N VAL A 78 -9.23 -6.34 -0.99
CA VAL A 78 -7.80 -6.10 -0.79
C VAL A 78 -7.07 -7.42 -0.72
N ARG A 79 -6.04 -7.58 -1.55
CA ARG A 79 -5.08 -8.69 -1.43
C ARG A 79 -3.88 -8.28 -0.57
N LEU A 80 -3.54 -9.11 0.40
CA LEU A 80 -2.36 -9.02 1.26
C LEU A 80 -1.50 -10.29 1.03
N PRO A 81 -0.45 -10.20 0.20
CA PRO A 81 0.44 -11.34 -0.03
C PRO A 81 1.31 -11.61 1.19
N GLN A 82 1.50 -12.89 1.52
CA GLN A 82 2.18 -13.37 2.73
C GLN A 82 3.11 -14.54 2.42
N GLY A 83 4.18 -14.67 3.19
CA GLY A 83 5.18 -15.73 3.05
C GLY A 83 6.22 -15.44 1.97
N LYS A 84 6.82 -16.50 1.44
CA LYS A 84 7.87 -16.44 0.41
C LYS A 84 7.31 -16.14 -0.98
N GLN A 85 8.10 -15.44 -1.79
CA GLN A 85 7.75 -15.17 -3.18
C GLN A 85 7.92 -16.44 -4.03
N LEU A 86 6.85 -16.90 -4.66
CA LEU A 86 6.84 -18.05 -5.57
C LEU A 86 7.17 -17.63 -7.01
N LYS A 87 6.63 -16.48 -7.45
CA LYS A 87 6.84 -15.95 -8.80
C LYS A 87 6.91 -14.45 -8.77
N TYR A 88 8.01 -13.91 -9.30
CA TYR A 88 8.19 -12.48 -9.50
C TYR A 88 7.47 -12.00 -10.75
N VAL A 89 6.72 -10.90 -10.63
CA VAL A 89 6.24 -10.11 -11.77
C VAL A 89 6.69 -8.68 -11.57
N HIS A 90 7.34 -8.12 -12.60
CA HIS A 90 8.04 -6.84 -12.48
C HIS A 90 7.11 -5.65 -12.25
N MET A 91 5.88 -5.70 -12.79
CA MET A 91 4.95 -4.56 -12.77
C MET A 91 3.71 -4.82 -11.92
N GLY A 92 3.33 -3.79 -11.15
CA GLY A 92 2.09 -3.75 -10.38
C GLY A 92 2.07 -4.75 -9.21
N TYR A 93 0.90 -5.34 -8.99
CA TYR A 93 0.65 -6.30 -7.92
C TYR A 93 0.62 -7.74 -8.42
N GLY A 94 1.39 -8.07 -9.46
CA GLY A 94 1.33 -9.36 -10.14
C GLY A 94 2.10 -10.50 -9.49
N SER A 95 3.01 -10.23 -8.56
CA SER A 95 3.82 -11.27 -7.92
C SER A 95 2.96 -12.22 -7.07
N THR A 96 3.33 -13.50 -7.11
CA THR A 96 2.69 -14.57 -6.35
C THR A 96 3.55 -14.93 -5.14
N TYR A 97 2.89 -15.09 -3.99
CA TYR A 97 3.49 -15.48 -2.72
C TYR A 97 2.84 -16.77 -2.23
N GLU A 98 3.41 -17.43 -1.23
CA GLU A 98 2.89 -18.68 -0.66
C GLU A 98 1.41 -18.59 -0.29
N ARG A 99 0.99 -17.45 0.26
CA ARG A 99 -0.38 -17.21 0.69
C ARG A 99 -0.86 -15.82 0.29
N ASP A 100 -2.15 -15.73 -0.02
CA ASP A 100 -2.88 -14.47 -0.10
C ASP A 100 -3.97 -14.41 0.98
N LEU A 101 -3.94 -13.35 1.79
CA LEU A 101 -5.08 -12.96 2.62
C LEU A 101 -5.92 -11.94 1.83
N PHE A 102 -7.19 -12.24 1.63
CA PHE A 102 -8.17 -11.37 1.00
C PHE A 102 -9.09 -10.77 2.06
N LEU A 103 -9.27 -9.45 2.00
CA LEU A 103 -10.17 -8.68 2.86
C LEU A 103 -11.17 -7.94 1.96
N ARG A 104 -12.45 -8.30 2.02
CA ARG A 104 -13.50 -7.62 1.24
C ARG A 104 -14.13 -6.52 2.08
N PHE A 105 -14.15 -5.31 1.53
CA PHE A 105 -14.74 -4.15 2.18
C PHE A 105 -15.99 -3.64 1.44
N SER A 106 -16.94 -3.14 2.21
CA SER A 106 -18.09 -2.37 1.73
C SER A 106 -18.16 -1.06 2.53
N LYS A 107 -18.01 0.08 1.85
CA LYS A 107 -18.00 1.42 2.47
C LYS A 107 -17.03 1.51 3.67
N GLY A 108 -15.84 0.95 3.53
CA GLY A 108 -14.80 0.93 4.55
C GLY A 108 -14.99 -0.14 5.65
N GLU A 109 -16.12 -0.85 5.69
CA GLU A 109 -16.38 -1.93 6.65
C GLU A 109 -15.96 -3.27 6.07
N LEU A 110 -15.25 -4.07 6.86
CA LEU A 110 -14.75 -5.39 6.50
C LEU A 110 -15.89 -6.41 6.60
N ILE A 111 -16.33 -6.92 5.46
CA ILE A 111 -17.48 -7.84 5.38
C ILE A 111 -17.08 -9.29 5.15
N GLU A 112 -15.83 -9.56 4.75
CA GLU A 112 -15.31 -10.92 4.63
C GLU A 112 -13.79 -10.98 4.71
N ARG A 113 -13.29 -12.07 5.29
CA ARG A 113 -11.88 -12.45 5.30
C ARG A 113 -11.76 -13.85 4.69
N SER A 114 -10.87 -14.04 3.72
CA SER A 114 -10.58 -15.35 3.15
C SER A 114 -9.10 -15.52 2.87
N VAL A 115 -8.62 -16.76 2.89
CA VAL A 115 -7.22 -17.11 2.64
C VAL A 115 -7.14 -18.04 1.44
N ARG A 116 -6.17 -17.78 0.57
CA ARG A 116 -5.78 -18.68 -0.52
C ARG A 116 -4.34 -19.09 -0.35
N GLU A 117 -4.12 -20.40 -0.27
CA GLU A 117 -2.79 -20.98 -0.38
C GLU A 117 -2.43 -21.13 -1.86
N ASN A 118 -1.26 -20.65 -2.24
CA ASN A 118 -0.77 -20.67 -3.62
C ASN A 118 0.36 -21.70 -3.82
N GLY A 119 1.03 -22.14 -2.74
CA GLY A 119 2.09 -23.14 -2.78
C GLY A 119 3.14 -22.93 -1.70
N THR A 120 4.26 -23.64 -1.82
CA THR A 120 5.42 -23.56 -0.92
C THR A 120 6.61 -22.98 -1.68
N GLY A 121 7.30 -22.01 -1.08
CA GLY A 121 8.47 -21.38 -1.66
C GLY A 121 9.73 -22.20 -1.42
N GLU A 122 10.71 -22.00 -2.30
CA GLU A 122 12.05 -22.56 -2.11
C GLU A 122 12.68 -22.05 -0.81
N PRO A 123 13.58 -22.81 -0.17
CA PRO A 123 14.23 -22.41 1.09
C PRO A 123 14.83 -21.01 1.04
N ASP A 124 15.46 -20.65 -0.08
CA ASP A 124 16.19 -19.39 -0.27
C ASP A 124 15.36 -18.29 -0.97
N ALA A 125 14.06 -18.48 -1.17
CA ALA A 125 13.20 -17.48 -1.81
C ALA A 125 13.02 -16.25 -0.89
N PRO A 126 12.96 -15.02 -1.47
CA PRO A 126 12.72 -13.81 -0.69
C PRO A 126 11.40 -13.89 0.09
N GLU A 127 11.43 -13.50 1.37
CA GLU A 127 10.25 -13.46 2.23
C GLU A 127 9.68 -12.04 2.32
N GLY A 128 8.35 -11.95 2.33
CA GLY A 128 7.64 -10.70 2.52
C GLY A 128 7.42 -9.90 1.24
N TYR A 129 6.41 -9.03 1.28
CA TYR A 129 6.01 -8.22 0.13
C TYR A 129 6.95 -7.01 -0.04
N GLY A 130 7.97 -7.16 -0.88
CA GLY A 130 8.80 -6.05 -1.34
C GLY A 130 8.04 -5.21 -2.36
N ILE A 131 7.78 -3.94 -2.05
CA ILE A 131 7.45 -2.95 -3.08
C ILE A 131 8.70 -2.84 -3.96
N ALA A 132 8.69 -3.45 -5.15
CA ALA A 132 9.81 -3.47 -6.11
C ALA A 132 10.15 -2.09 -6.71
N ALA A 133 9.81 -1.03 -5.98
CA ALA A 133 10.09 0.36 -6.21
C ALA A 133 10.93 1.02 -5.12
N LEU A 134 11.35 0.26 -4.11
CA LEU A 134 12.40 0.65 -3.19
C LEU A 134 13.47 -0.44 -3.18
N THR A 135 14.11 -0.66 -4.34
CA THR A 135 15.45 -1.28 -4.33
C THR A 135 16.34 -0.26 -3.61
N THR A 136 16.57 -0.46 -2.31
CA THR A 136 17.71 0.13 -1.64
C THR A 136 18.94 -0.44 -2.35
N LEU A 137 19.46 0.30 -3.33
CA LEU A 137 20.82 0.10 -3.82
C LEU A 137 21.71 0.28 -2.60
N GLY A 138 22.34 -0.81 -2.19
CA GLY A 138 23.14 -0.87 -0.98
C GLY A 138 24.29 0.13 -1.01
N ASN A 139 24.59 0.70 0.16
CA ASN A 139 25.96 1.10 0.41
C ASN A 139 26.63 -0.06 1.15
N ARG A 140 27.30 -0.91 0.38
CA ARG A 140 28.30 -1.85 0.89
C ARG A 140 29.55 -1.01 1.12
N SER A 141 29.69 -0.42 2.30
CA SER A 141 30.99 0.07 2.75
C SER A 141 31.83 -1.14 3.10
N SER A 142 32.67 -1.55 2.15
CA SER A 142 33.91 -2.24 2.46
C SER A 142 34.77 -1.31 3.30
N GLU A 143 35.18 -1.74 4.48
CA GLU A 143 36.42 -1.27 5.07
C GLU A 143 37.07 -2.44 5.83
N SER A 144 38.33 -2.61 5.44
CA SER A 144 39.38 -3.57 5.77
C SER A 144 39.69 -3.77 7.24
#